data_AF-A0A6I7P433-F1
#
_entry.id   AF-A0A6I7P433-F1
#
_cell.length_a   1.000
_cell.length_b   1.000
_cell.length_c   1.000
_cell.angle_alpha   90.00
_cell.angle_beta   90.00
_cell.angle_gamma   90.00
#
_symmetry.space_group_name_H-M   'P 1'
#
loop_
_entity.id
_entity.type
_entity.pdbx_description
1 polymer ?
#
loop_
_entity_poly.entity_id
_entity_poly.type
_entity_poly.pdbx_seq_one_letter_code
_entity_poly.pdbx_strand_id
1 'polypeptide(L)'
;MDHFVELEDPRIGRNRRHKLIDIVVLTVCAVISGCETWEDIQDYGDFKLEWLKRFLELPHGIPSHDTIRRLFIRLDPQSLQRCFFSWVEAVREQTDGDVVAIDGKTLRRSGDRANSKMPIHMVSAWAAANGMV
;
A
#
# COMPACT_ATOMS: atom_id res chain seq x y z
N MET A 1 -4.18 13.12 4.70
CA MET A 1 -4.50 12.05 3.71
C MET A 1 -4.47 12.60 2.27
N ASP A 2 -4.03 13.85 2.10
CA ASP A 2 -4.18 14.62 0.86
C ASP A 2 -3.23 14.17 -0.27
N HIS A 3 -2.24 13.35 0.05
CA HIS A 3 -1.26 12.80 -0.90
C HIS A 3 -1.79 11.67 -1.79
N PHE A 4 -2.97 11.12 -1.50
CA PHE A 4 -3.60 10.06 -2.29
C PHE A 4 -4.84 10.54 -3.05
N VAL A 5 -5.08 11.85 -3.11
CA VAL A 5 -6.25 12.45 -3.78
C VAL A 5 -6.23 12.20 -5.30
N GLU A 6 -5.05 12.12 -5.90
CA GLU A 6 -4.88 11.81 -7.32
C GLU A 6 -5.00 10.32 -7.66
N LEU A 7 -5.09 9.45 -6.64
CA LEU A 7 -5.18 8.01 -6.86
C LEU A 7 -6.61 7.64 -7.28
N GLU A 8 -6.80 7.44 -8.58
CA GLU A 8 -8.08 6.98 -9.13
C GLU A 8 -8.42 5.57 -8.62
N ASP A 9 -9.68 5.36 -8.22
CA ASP A 9 -10.18 4.05 -7.80
C ASP A 9 -10.58 3.20 -9.03
N PRO A 10 -9.79 2.19 -9.42
CA PRO A 10 -10.07 1.39 -10.62
C PRO A 10 -11.20 0.37 -10.40
N ARG A 11 -11.76 0.27 -9.20
CA ARG A 11 -12.82 -0.68 -8.87
C ARG A 11 -14.16 -0.18 -9.41
N ILE A 12 -14.98 -1.10 -9.92
CA ILE A 12 -16.36 -0.80 -10.36
C ILE A 12 -17.20 -0.36 -9.14
N GLY A 13 -18.06 0.65 -9.28
CA GLY A 13 -18.81 1.27 -8.16
C GLY A 13 -19.52 0.29 -7.21
N ARG A 14 -20.12 -0.79 -7.71
CA ARG A 14 -20.75 -1.85 -6.88
C ARG A 14 -19.79 -2.63 -5.97
N ASN A 15 -18.48 -2.55 -6.21
CA ASN A 15 -17.43 -3.24 -5.46
C ASN A 15 -16.60 -2.30 -4.57
N ARG A 16 -17.13 -1.10 -4.26
CA ARG A 16 -16.46 -0.08 -3.42
C ARG A 16 -17.00 -0.03 -1.99
N ARG A 17 -17.18 -1.19 -1.35
CA ARG A 17 -17.55 -1.24 0.08
C ARG A 17 -16.45 -0.64 0.95
N HIS A 18 -15.19 -1.04 0.74
CA HIS A 18 -14.07 -0.52 1.51
C HIS A 18 -13.48 0.71 0.81
N LYS A 19 -13.11 1.75 1.57
CA LYS A 19 -12.50 2.96 1.01
C LYS A 19 -11.15 2.62 0.36
N LEU A 20 -10.84 3.28 -0.75
CA LEU A 20 -9.57 3.04 -1.46
C LEU A 20 -8.37 3.28 -0.54
N ILE A 21 -8.38 4.42 0.15
CA ILE A 21 -7.28 4.83 1.04
C ILE A 21 -7.10 3.85 2.21
N ASP A 22 -8.19 3.34 2.79
CA ASP A 22 -8.12 2.37 3.88
C ASP A 22 -7.41 1.08 3.44
N ILE A 23 -7.71 0.59 2.23
CA ILE A 23 -7.05 -0.61 1.69
C ILE A 23 -5.56 -0.34 1.47
N VAL A 24 -5.22 0.81 0.87
CA VAL A 24 -3.82 1.16 0.56
C VAL A 24 -3.00 1.28 1.84
N VAL A 25 -3.49 2.03 2.83
CA VAL A 25 -2.76 2.21 4.10
C VAL A 25 -2.65 0.89 4.87
N LEU A 26 -3.72 0.09 4.93
CA LEU A 26 -3.67 -1.25 5.51
C LEU A 26 -2.55 -2.09 4.89
N THR A 27 -2.49 -2.15 3.56
CA THR A 27 -1.46 -2.93 2.84
C THR A 27 -0.06 -2.41 3.12
N VAL A 28 0.16 -1.10 3.15
CA VAL A 28 1.47 -0.52 3.49
C VAL A 28 1.89 -0.89 4.91
N CYS A 29 1.00 -0.74 5.90
CA CYS A 29 1.30 -1.10 7.29
C CYS A 29 1.64 -2.59 7.44
N ALA A 30 0.88 -3.47 6.78
CA ALA A 30 1.12 -4.91 6.81
C ALA A 30 2.47 -5.27 6.17
N VAL A 31 2.78 -4.75 4.98
CA VAL A 31 4.03 -5.02 4.28
C VAL A 31 5.25 -4.53 5.05
N ILE A 32 5.18 -3.32 5.65
CA ILE A 32 6.26 -2.81 6.52
C ILE A 32 6.43 -3.70 7.77
N SER A 33 5.34 -4.33 8.23
CA SER A 33 5.37 -5.27 9.36
C SER A 33 5.83 -6.68 8.96
N GLY A 34 6.28 -6.88 7.71
CA GLY A 34 6.82 -8.15 7.22
C GLY A 34 5.78 -9.10 6.62
N CYS A 35 4.55 -8.67 6.34
CA CYS A 35 3.57 -9.49 5.64
C CYS A 35 3.92 -9.62 4.15
N GLU A 36 3.93 -10.83 3.62
CA GLU A 36 4.35 -11.11 2.24
C GLU A 36 3.19 -11.55 1.33
N THR A 37 2.10 -12.07 1.90
CA THR A 37 0.94 -12.58 1.15
C THR A 37 -0.32 -11.73 1.37
N TRP A 38 -1.32 -11.92 0.50
CA TRP A 38 -2.60 -11.20 0.62
C TRP A 38 -3.39 -11.65 1.86
N GLU A 39 -3.27 -12.93 2.18
CA GLU A 39 -3.77 -13.58 3.37
C GLU A 39 -3.14 -12.98 4.62
N ASP A 40 -1.80 -12.82 4.65
CA ASP A 40 -1.10 -12.16 5.77
C ASP A 40 -1.58 -10.72 5.98
N ILE A 41 -1.85 -9.98 4.90
CA ILE A 41 -2.35 -8.59 5.00
C ILE A 41 -3.76 -8.57 5.61
N GLN A 42 -4.62 -9.51 5.23
CA GLN A 42 -5.95 -9.64 5.83
C GLN A 42 -5.83 -9.99 7.31
N ASP A 43 -5.03 -11.00 7.65
CA ASP A 43 -4.81 -11.46 9.02
C ASP A 43 -4.22 -10.33 9.88
N TYR A 44 -3.23 -9.59 9.38
CA TYR A 44 -2.69 -8.39 10.02
C TYR A 44 -3.80 -7.37 10.31
N GLY A 45 -4.66 -7.10 9.33
CA GLY A 45 -5.80 -6.22 9.47
C GLY A 45 -6.73 -6.68 10.59
N ASP A 46 -7.06 -7.96 10.62
CA ASP A 46 -7.96 -8.55 11.62
C ASP A 46 -7.32 -8.50 13.02
N PHE A 47 -6.03 -8.84 13.16
CA PHE A 47 -5.30 -8.76 14.43
C PHE A 47 -5.10 -7.33 14.95
N LYS A 48 -5.01 -6.35 14.06
CA LYS A 48 -4.74 -4.95 14.40
C LYS A 48 -5.95 -4.04 14.22
N LEU A 49 -7.16 -4.58 14.03
CA LEU A 49 -8.37 -3.83 13.70
C LEU A 49 -8.62 -2.64 14.63
N GLU A 50 -8.55 -2.86 15.94
CA GLU A 50 -8.79 -1.79 16.92
C GLU A 50 -7.72 -0.70 16.90
N TRP A 51 -6.47 -1.05 16.59
CA TRP A 51 -5.41 -0.07 16.39
C TRP A 51 -5.60 0.70 15.07
N LEU A 52 -5.95 0.01 13.99
CA LEU A 52 -6.19 0.60 12.67
C LEU A 52 -7.36 1.60 12.68
N LYS A 53 -8.45 1.31 13.40
CA LYS A 53 -9.60 2.21 13.55
C LYS A 53 -9.28 3.57 14.18
N ARG A 54 -8.11 3.72 14.81
CA ARG A 54 -7.66 5.02 15.33
C ARG A 54 -7.24 5.98 14.21
N PHE A 55 -6.93 5.45 13.03
CA PHE A 55 -6.39 6.19 11.89
C PHE A 55 -7.23 6.04 10.62
N LEU A 56 -7.92 4.90 10.47
CA LEU A 56 -8.72 4.52 9.30
C LEU A 56 -10.20 4.42 9.66
N GLU A 57 -11.07 4.70 8.70
CA GLU A 57 -12.51 4.66 8.93
C GLU A 57 -13.06 3.22 8.90
N LEU A 58 -12.57 2.38 7.98
CA LEU A 58 -12.94 0.97 7.85
C LEU A 58 -14.45 0.71 7.97
N PRO A 59 -15.30 1.37 7.14
CA PRO A 59 -16.76 1.36 7.31
C PRO A 59 -17.40 -0.04 7.23
N HIS A 60 -16.70 -0.99 6.63
CA HIS A 60 -17.11 -2.39 6.52
C HIS A 60 -16.05 -3.36 7.06
N GLY A 61 -15.19 -2.89 7.98
CA GLY A 61 -14.09 -3.67 8.52
C GLY A 61 -12.97 -3.95 7.51
N ILE A 62 -12.22 -5.01 7.78
CA ILE A 62 -11.06 -5.41 6.99
C ILE A 62 -11.51 -5.98 5.64
N PRO A 63 -10.98 -5.48 4.51
CA PRO A 63 -11.23 -6.09 3.20
C PRO A 63 -10.64 -7.50 3.14
N SER A 64 -11.32 -8.43 2.48
CA SER A 64 -10.74 -9.76 2.23
C SER A 64 -9.47 -9.68 1.38
N HIS A 65 -8.57 -10.66 1.55
CA HIS A 65 -7.36 -10.84 0.72
C HIS A 65 -7.67 -10.74 -0.79
N ASP A 66 -8.79 -11.33 -1.21
CA ASP A 66 -9.34 -11.23 -2.57
C ASP A 66 -9.67 -9.79 -3.01
N THR A 67 -10.22 -8.99 -2.11
CA THR A 67 -10.57 -7.58 -2.37
C THR A 67 -9.31 -6.73 -2.48
N ILE A 68 -8.34 -6.96 -1.60
CA ILE A 68 -7.02 -6.31 -1.63
C ILE A 68 -6.32 -6.64 -2.95
N ARG A 69 -6.18 -7.94 -3.27
CA ARG A 69 -5.58 -8.43 -4.52
C ARG A 69 -6.24 -7.81 -5.76
N ARG A 70 -7.57 -7.80 -5.81
CA ARG A 70 -8.31 -7.23 -6.95
C ARG A 70 -8.08 -5.74 -7.14
N LEU A 71 -7.85 -4.98 -6.07
CA LEU A 71 -7.49 -3.58 -6.15
C LEU A 71 -6.09 -3.44 -6.78
N PHE A 72 -5.08 -4.06 -6.16
CA PHE A 72 -3.68 -3.89 -6.58
C PHE A 72 -3.38 -4.43 -7.98
N ILE A 73 -4.13 -5.43 -8.46
CA ILE A 73 -4.03 -5.89 -9.86
C ILE A 73 -4.43 -4.80 -10.88
N ARG A 74 -5.36 -3.91 -10.51
CA ARG A 74 -5.91 -2.88 -11.43
C ARG A 74 -5.37 -1.48 -11.17
N LEU A 75 -4.78 -1.27 -10.00
CA LEU A 75 -4.29 0.04 -9.60
C LEU A 75 -3.11 0.43 -10.49
N ASP A 76 -3.09 1.67 -10.99
CA ASP A 76 -1.96 2.16 -11.76
C ASP A 76 -0.72 2.27 -10.84
N PRO A 77 0.33 1.46 -11.09
CA PRO A 77 1.50 1.46 -10.23
C PRO A 77 2.24 2.80 -10.24
N GLN A 78 2.21 3.56 -11.35
CA GLN A 78 2.90 4.85 -11.42
C GLN A 78 2.21 5.91 -10.56
N SER A 79 0.88 5.95 -10.59
CA SER A 79 0.09 6.85 -9.74
C SER A 79 0.21 6.49 -8.26
N LEU A 80 0.16 5.18 -7.92
CA LEU A 80 0.42 4.73 -6.55
C LEU A 80 1.82 5.14 -6.09
N GLN A 81 2.85 4.89 -6.91
CA GLN A 81 4.23 5.27 -6.59
C GLN A 81 4.35 6.77 -6.32
N ARG A 82 3.79 7.62 -7.18
CA ARG A 82 3.82 9.09 -7.00
C ARG A 82 3.15 9.54 -5.71
N CYS A 83 1.94 9.03 -5.43
CA CYS A 83 1.21 9.34 -4.20
C CYS A 83 1.99 8.89 -2.96
N PHE A 84 2.59 7.69 -3.02
CA PHE A 84 3.38 7.14 -1.94
C PHE A 84 4.67 7.93 -1.68
N PHE A 85 5.40 8.32 -2.73
CA PHE A 85 6.58 9.18 -2.59
C PHE A 85 6.22 10.54 -1.98
N SER A 86 5.15 11.18 -2.48
CA SER A 86 4.68 12.46 -1.92
C SER A 86 4.32 12.34 -0.43
N TRP A 87 3.67 11.24 -0.05
CA TRP A 87 3.35 10.98 1.36
C TRP A 87 4.61 10.80 2.22
N VAL A 88 5.60 10.04 1.73
CA VAL A 88 6.86 9.81 2.45
C VAL A 88 7.68 11.10 2.58
N GLU A 89 7.74 11.93 1.54
CA GLU A 89 8.41 13.23 1.61
C GLU A 89 7.78 14.14 2.67
N ALA A 90 6.45 14.18 2.74
CA ALA A 90 5.74 14.94 3.78
C ALA A 90 5.97 14.39 5.19
N VAL A 91 6.20 13.09 5.35
CA VAL A 91 6.59 12.48 6.63
C VAL A 91 8.03 12.87 6.99
N ARG A 92 8.96 12.85 6.03
CA ARG A 92 10.36 13.24 6.24
C ARG A 92 10.50 14.65 6.79
N GLU A 93 9.73 15.61 6.29
CA GLU A 93 9.74 16.99 6.77
C GLU A 93 9.28 17.13 8.23
N GLN A 94 8.46 16.18 8.70
CA GLN A 94 7.96 16.16 10.08
C GLN A 94 8.88 15.40 11.05
N THR A 95 9.77 14.54 10.55
CA THR A 95 10.70 13.73 11.38
C THR A 95 12.12 14.30 11.44
N ASP A 96 12.31 15.58 11.16
CA ASP A 96 13.59 16.30 11.21
C ASP A 96 14.75 15.60 10.45
N GLY A 97 14.41 14.89 9.37
CA GLY A 97 15.40 14.31 8.45
C GLY A 97 15.87 12.89 8.75
N ASP A 98 15.22 12.12 9.64
CA ASP A 98 15.48 10.68 9.73
C ASP A 98 15.25 10.01 8.37
N VAL A 99 16.34 9.59 7.73
CA VAL A 99 16.37 9.17 6.32
C VAL A 99 15.85 7.74 6.20
N VAL A 100 14.63 7.58 5.69
CA VAL A 100 14.17 6.32 5.07
C VAL A 100 14.43 6.42 3.57
N ALA A 101 15.51 5.82 3.08
CA ALA A 101 15.78 5.71 1.65
C ALA A 101 14.84 4.69 1.03
N ILE A 102 13.93 5.14 0.17
CA ILE A 102 12.96 4.28 -0.52
C ILE A 102 13.40 4.08 -1.97
N ASP A 103 13.77 2.85 -2.32
CA ASP A 103 14.16 2.43 -3.67
C ASP A 103 13.06 1.61 -4.33
N GLY A 104 12.48 2.14 -5.41
CA GLY A 104 11.48 1.45 -6.23
C GLY A 104 12.12 0.73 -7.40
N LYS A 105 12.31 -0.60 -7.31
CA LYS A 105 12.80 -1.43 -8.41
C LYS A 105 11.65 -2.10 -9.15
N THR A 106 11.56 -1.92 -10.46
CA THR A 106 10.63 -2.72 -11.28
C THR A 106 11.38 -3.96 -11.80
N LEU A 107 10.88 -5.15 -11.47
CA LEU A 107 11.50 -6.42 -11.89
C LEU A 107 11.36 -6.60 -13.41
N ARG A 108 12.48 -6.55 -14.15
CA ARG A 108 12.50 -6.73 -15.61
C ARG A 108 11.88 -8.07 -16.00
N ARG A 109 10.97 -8.06 -16.98
CA ARG A 109 10.28 -9.25 -17.54
C ARG A 109 9.30 -9.95 -16.57
N SER A 110 8.92 -9.32 -15.46
CA SER A 110 7.84 -9.82 -14.59
C SER A 110 6.42 -9.48 -15.09
N GLY A 111 6.31 -8.55 -16.04
CA GLY A 111 5.05 -8.25 -16.70
C GLY A 111 4.68 -9.34 -17.70
N ASP A 112 3.45 -9.83 -17.60
CA ASP A 112 2.90 -10.83 -18.51
C ASP A 112 1.72 -10.19 -19.26
N ARG A 113 2.03 -9.62 -20.43
CA ARG A 113 1.03 -8.97 -21.29
C ARG A 113 0.00 -9.96 -21.86
N ALA A 114 0.35 -11.24 -21.99
CA ALA A 114 -0.58 -12.26 -22.49
C ALA A 114 -1.66 -12.57 -21.45
N ASN A 115 -1.33 -12.49 -20.16
CA ASN A 115 -2.27 -12.67 -19.05
C ASN A 115 -2.68 -11.35 -18.35
N SER A 116 -2.44 -10.19 -18.98
CA SER A 116 -2.73 -8.86 -18.43
C SER A 116 -2.16 -8.60 -17.03
N LYS A 117 -0.98 -9.17 -16.71
CA LYS A 117 -0.29 -8.90 -15.45
C LYS A 117 0.74 -7.79 -15.63
N MET A 118 0.60 -6.75 -14.81
CA MET A 118 1.56 -5.67 -14.74
C MET A 118 2.91 -6.15 -14.17
N PRO A 119 4.04 -5.52 -14.54
CA PRO A 119 5.32 -5.80 -13.92
C PRO A 119 5.28 -5.67 -12.40
N ILE A 120 6.04 -6.50 -11.69
CA ILE A 120 6.24 -6.42 -10.25
C ILE A 120 7.05 -5.15 -9.95
N HIS A 121 6.47 -4.28 -9.14
CA HIS A 121 7.12 -3.12 -8.54
C HIS A 121 7.53 -3.49 -7.12
N MET A 122 8.83 -3.55 -6.86
CA MET A 122 9.43 -3.76 -5.56
C MET A 122 9.79 -2.41 -4.95
N VAL A 123 9.39 -2.17 -3.70
CA VAL A 123 9.75 -0.96 -2.96
C VAL A 123 10.58 -1.40 -1.77
N SER A 124 11.84 -0.98 -1.71
CA SER A 124 12.77 -1.24 -0.60
C SER A 124 12.88 0.03 0.24
N ALA A 125 12.71 -0.03 1.56
CA ALA A 125 12.84 1.13 2.45
C ALA A 125 13.99 0.89 3.45
N TRP A 126 14.95 1.81 3.53
CA TRP A 126 16.16 1.71 4.36
C TRP A 126 16.28 2.89 5.32
N ALA A 127 16.12 2.67 6.62
CA ALA A 127 16.25 3.70 7.64
C ALA A 127 17.64 3.64 8.30
N ALA A 128 18.54 4.58 7.98
CA ALA A 128 19.91 4.57 8.50
C ALA A 128 20.02 4.80 10.02
N ALA A 129 18.99 5.39 10.65
CA ALA A 129 19.00 5.73 12.07
C ALA A 129 18.55 4.59 13.02
N ASN A 130 17.85 3.56 12.53
CA ASN A 130 17.13 2.61 13.40
C ASN A 130 17.56 1.13 13.32
N GLY A 131 18.68 0.81 12.67
CA GLY A 131 19.41 -0.45 12.89
C GLY A 131 18.59 -1.75 12.89
N MET A 132 17.59 -1.90 12.00
CA MET A 132 16.84 -3.15 11.84
C MET A 132 16.82 -3.58 10.38
N VAL A 133 17.10 -4.88 10.19
CA VAL A 133 17.30 -5.62 8.93
C VAL A 133 15.97 -5.98 8.29
#